data_AF-A0A534WHP6-F1
#
_entry.id   AF-A0A534WHP6-F1
#
_cell.length_a   1.000
_cell.length_b   1.000
_cell.length_c   1.000
_cell.angle_alpha   90.00
_cell.angle_beta   90.00
_cell.angle_gamma   90.00
#
_symmetry.space_group_name_H-M   'P 1'
#
loop_
_entity.id
_entity.type
_entity.pdbx_description
1 polymer ?
#
loop_
_entity_poly.entity_id
_entity_poly.type
_entity_poly.pdbx_seq_one_letter_code
_entity_poly.pdbx_strand_id
1 'polypeptide(L)'
;MRPCTEQRWDGTTEFRYDVTGRILYRADHYTFGGPPTTDTIYASEDDANTRVETVTTNGALTLRKVTRMKNGVPLQADYFQVSAGGVEELSGHYTWTYDASGRPVSMVIDSGPGMAQITETDSYDAQGRLYFVDRTQRSPPSDEVVARNWTLRSWHSNGQLAGELHGCGDPAAASTSHVSCELGGWQESRWDACGNPTYIASEPHNGGAWSVDWSWDGANPSGRHDRWGTRNEWKSTESYTLDSSGRVVSSSVVVTNPPELVGWSLPTATEEYRASYVYDTDGHVIQRTLDGKTAFEALFDSKGGVLMRHDDRGRYQWTYDGCGG
;
A
#
# COMPACT_ATOMS: atom_id res chain seq x y z
N MET A 1 3.38 5.95 -16.43
CA MET A 1 3.25 4.80 -17.36
C MET A 1 3.12 3.51 -16.54
N ARG A 2 2.68 2.37 -17.09
CA ARG A 2 2.69 1.07 -16.39
C ARG A 2 3.78 0.17 -17.00
N PRO A 3 4.65 -0.50 -16.21
CA PRO A 3 5.76 -1.28 -16.75
C PRO A 3 5.28 -2.61 -17.35
N CYS A 4 5.86 -3.00 -18.48
CA CYS A 4 5.66 -4.29 -19.12
C CYS A 4 6.55 -5.38 -18.50
N THR A 5 7.72 -4.99 -17.98
CA THR A 5 8.57 -5.84 -17.12
C THR A 5 9.16 -5.05 -15.95
N GLU A 6 9.43 -5.76 -14.85
CA GLU A 6 10.25 -5.34 -13.72
C GLU A 6 11.30 -6.43 -13.46
N GLN A 7 12.59 -6.13 -13.67
CA GLN A 7 13.69 -6.97 -13.21
C GLN A 7 14.16 -6.50 -11.84
N ARG A 8 14.35 -7.44 -10.91
CA ARG A 8 14.87 -7.23 -9.56
C ARG A 8 16.18 -7.99 -9.38
N TRP A 9 16.82 -7.83 -8.22
CA TRP A 9 18.02 -8.60 -7.86
C TRP A 9 17.72 -10.08 -7.55
N ASP A 10 16.47 -10.39 -7.18
CA ASP A 10 15.97 -11.69 -6.75
C ASP A 10 14.99 -12.35 -7.75
N GLY A 11 14.73 -11.72 -8.89
CA GLY A 11 13.77 -12.23 -9.87
C GLY A 11 13.41 -11.30 -11.02
N THR A 12 12.35 -11.62 -11.74
CA THR A 12 11.76 -10.79 -12.81
C THR A 12 10.25 -10.98 -12.84
N THR A 13 9.50 -9.89 -13.05
CA THR A 13 8.05 -9.90 -13.20
C THR A 13 7.66 -9.32 -14.56
N GLU A 14 6.91 -10.07 -15.37
CA GLU A 14 6.25 -9.57 -16.59
C GLU A 14 4.81 -9.14 -16.30
N PHE A 15 4.30 -8.16 -17.04
CA PHE A 15 2.91 -7.67 -16.95
C PHE A 15 2.28 -7.47 -18.34
N ARG A 16 0.98 -7.75 -18.45
CA ARG A 16 0.13 -7.28 -19.56
C ARG A 16 -1.15 -6.68 -19.00
N TYR A 17 -1.69 -5.68 -19.69
CA TYR A 17 -2.84 -4.91 -19.22
C TYR A 17 -3.92 -4.77 -20.29
N ASP A 18 -5.19 -4.65 -19.88
CA ASP A 18 -6.26 -4.22 -20.79
C ASP A 18 -6.25 -2.70 -21.00
N VAL A 19 -7.14 -2.21 -21.87
CA VAL A 19 -7.27 -0.78 -22.21
C VAL A 19 -7.65 0.14 -21.04
N THR A 20 -8.11 -0.40 -19.91
CA THR A 20 -8.33 0.33 -18.65
C THR A 20 -7.11 0.33 -17.73
N GLY A 21 -6.13 -0.53 -18.05
CA GLY A 21 -4.92 -0.75 -17.25
C GLY A 21 -5.09 -1.82 -16.16
N ARG A 22 -6.18 -2.60 -16.15
CA ARG A 22 -6.25 -3.81 -15.31
C ARG A 22 -5.22 -4.82 -15.80
N ILE A 23 -4.55 -5.51 -14.87
CA ILE A 23 -3.65 -6.63 -15.19
C ILE A 23 -4.47 -7.78 -15.80
N LEU A 24 -4.14 -8.17 -17.04
CA LEU A 24 -4.64 -9.39 -17.68
C LEU A 24 -3.68 -10.57 -17.44
N TYR A 25 -2.40 -10.29 -17.26
CA TYR A 25 -1.36 -11.29 -17.05
C TYR A 25 -0.26 -10.71 -16.15
N ARG A 26 0.22 -11.49 -15.18
CA ARG A 26 1.46 -11.23 -14.47
C ARG A 26 2.23 -12.52 -14.30
N ALA A 27 3.49 -12.57 -14.70
CA ALA A 27 4.36 -13.72 -14.46
C ALA A 27 5.55 -13.29 -13.60
N ASP A 28 5.60 -13.75 -12.36
CA ASP A 28 6.75 -13.60 -11.47
C ASP A 28 7.67 -14.82 -11.57
N HIS A 29 8.97 -14.60 -11.70
CA HIS A 29 10.04 -15.61 -11.64
C HIS A 29 11.03 -15.22 -10.54
N TYR A 30 11.14 -16.01 -9.47
CA TYR A 30 12.03 -15.74 -8.33
C TYR A 30 13.19 -16.75 -8.24
N THR A 31 14.39 -16.22 -8.00
CA THR A 31 15.69 -16.93 -7.93
C THR A 31 16.42 -16.62 -6.63
N PHE A 32 16.02 -17.25 -5.51
CA PHE A 32 16.60 -16.95 -4.19
C PHE A 32 17.52 -18.07 -3.67
N GLY A 33 18.82 -17.78 -3.52
CA GLY A 33 19.76 -18.59 -2.72
C GLY A 33 20.14 -19.99 -3.23
N GLY A 34 19.45 -20.50 -4.26
CA GLY A 34 19.65 -21.84 -4.83
C GLY A 34 18.34 -22.37 -5.45
N PRO A 35 18.29 -23.63 -5.90
CA PRO A 35 17.03 -24.27 -6.26
C PRO A 35 16.17 -24.54 -5.01
N PRO A 36 14.83 -24.46 -5.10
CA PRO A 36 14.04 -24.25 -6.32
C PRO A 36 13.81 -22.77 -6.64
N THR A 37 13.81 -22.45 -7.94
CA THR A 37 13.15 -21.23 -8.44
C THR A 37 11.65 -21.32 -8.21
N THR A 38 10.99 -20.17 -8.07
CA THR A 38 9.52 -20.11 -7.95
C THR A 38 8.94 -19.27 -9.07
N ASP A 39 8.20 -19.92 -9.97
CA ASP A 39 7.41 -19.30 -11.02
C ASP A 39 5.98 -19.11 -10.51
N THR A 40 5.37 -17.95 -10.72
CA THR A 40 3.97 -17.68 -10.40
C THR A 40 3.31 -16.86 -11.50
N ILE A 41 2.30 -17.42 -12.16
CA ILE A 41 1.56 -16.79 -13.26
C ILE A 41 0.14 -16.49 -12.78
N TYR A 42 -0.23 -15.21 -12.73
CA TYR A 42 -1.60 -14.73 -12.65
C TYR A 42 -2.14 -14.47 -14.07
N ALA A 43 -3.39 -14.88 -14.32
CA ALA A 43 -4.13 -14.50 -15.52
C ALA A 43 -5.55 -14.02 -15.16
N SER A 44 -6.12 -13.12 -15.97
CA SER A 44 -7.49 -12.60 -15.83
C SER A 44 -8.18 -12.56 -17.20
N GLU A 45 -9.27 -13.31 -17.34
CA GLU A 45 -10.04 -13.44 -18.58
C GLU A 45 -11.52 -13.10 -18.34
N ASP A 46 -12.14 -12.34 -19.24
CA ASP A 46 -13.55 -11.94 -19.15
C ASP A 46 -14.37 -12.60 -20.27
N ASP A 47 -15.33 -13.44 -19.91
CA ASP A 47 -16.33 -14.04 -20.80
C ASP A 47 -17.73 -13.48 -20.48
N ALA A 48 -18.17 -12.51 -21.29
CA ALA A 48 -19.46 -11.81 -21.24
C ALA A 48 -19.86 -11.22 -19.86
N ASN A 49 -20.40 -12.06 -18.97
CA ASN A 49 -20.82 -11.71 -17.61
C ASN A 49 -20.06 -12.51 -16.53
N THR A 50 -18.91 -13.09 -16.87
CA THR A 50 -18.02 -13.80 -15.93
C THR A 50 -16.59 -13.31 -16.11
N ARG A 51 -15.86 -13.14 -15.02
CA ARG A 51 -14.41 -12.94 -14.99
C ARG A 51 -13.78 -14.13 -14.27
N VAL A 52 -12.86 -14.82 -14.93
CA VAL A 52 -12.06 -15.87 -14.34
C VAL A 52 -10.67 -15.33 -14.08
N GLU A 53 -10.19 -15.48 -12.85
CA GLU A 53 -8.83 -15.14 -12.45
C GLU A 53 -8.15 -16.40 -11.94
N THR A 54 -6.94 -16.70 -12.39
CA THR A 54 -6.18 -17.89 -11.99
C THR A 54 -4.79 -17.51 -11.50
N VAL A 55 -4.25 -18.30 -10.58
CA VAL A 55 -2.84 -18.28 -10.19
C VAL A 55 -2.29 -19.69 -10.34
N THR A 56 -1.19 -19.80 -11.09
CA THR A 56 -0.45 -21.04 -11.34
C THR A 56 0.95 -20.88 -10.76
N THR A 57 1.35 -21.75 -9.83
CA THR A 57 2.68 -21.75 -9.21
C THR A 57 3.46 -22.99 -9.65
N ASN A 58 4.68 -22.80 -10.18
CA ASN A 58 5.55 -23.88 -10.70
C ASN A 58 4.83 -24.83 -11.68
N GLY A 59 3.93 -24.29 -12.51
CA GLY A 59 3.13 -25.03 -13.49
C GLY A 59 1.86 -25.71 -12.96
N ALA A 60 1.61 -25.71 -11.64
CA ALA A 60 0.37 -26.21 -11.04
C ALA A 60 -0.60 -25.05 -10.73
N LEU A 61 -1.87 -25.18 -11.07
CA LEU A 61 -2.91 -24.25 -10.62
C LEU A 61 -2.98 -24.30 -9.08
N THR A 62 -2.91 -23.14 -8.41
CA THR A 62 -2.93 -23.01 -6.94
C THR A 62 -4.11 -22.19 -6.43
N LEU A 63 -4.61 -21.24 -7.24
CA LEU A 63 -5.84 -20.50 -6.95
C LEU A 63 -6.65 -20.28 -8.22
N ARG A 64 -7.98 -20.35 -8.10
CA ARG A 64 -8.94 -19.91 -9.12
C ARG A 64 -10.02 -19.07 -8.46
N LYS A 65 -10.45 -18.01 -9.13
CA LYS A 65 -11.54 -17.12 -8.71
C LYS A 65 -12.49 -16.94 -9.89
N VAL A 66 -13.78 -17.14 -9.66
CA VAL A 66 -14.83 -17.01 -10.68
C VAL A 66 -15.82 -15.94 -10.22
N THR A 67 -15.72 -14.76 -10.83
CA THR A 67 -16.53 -13.58 -10.51
C THR A 67 -17.66 -13.44 -11.52
N ARG A 68 -18.92 -13.43 -11.08
CA ARG A 68 -20.04 -13.02 -11.95
C ARG A 68 -20.14 -11.51 -11.96
N MET A 69 -20.29 -10.96 -13.15
CA MET A 69 -20.35 -9.54 -13.45
C MET A 69 -21.74 -9.16 -13.96
N LYS A 70 -22.12 -7.89 -13.84
CA LYS A 70 -23.26 -7.29 -14.52
C LYS A 70 -22.90 -5.85 -14.88
N ASN A 71 -23.05 -5.47 -16.14
CA ASN A 71 -22.70 -4.13 -16.64
C ASN A 71 -21.25 -3.69 -16.28
N GLY A 72 -20.31 -4.65 -16.15
CA GLY A 72 -18.91 -4.38 -15.81
C GLY A 72 -18.58 -4.30 -14.32
N VAL A 73 -19.55 -4.37 -13.40
CA VAL A 73 -19.30 -4.48 -11.95
C VAL A 73 -19.52 -5.92 -11.45
N PRO A 74 -18.79 -6.39 -10.43
CA PRO A 74 -19.00 -7.72 -9.86
C PRO A 74 -20.35 -7.81 -9.11
N LEU A 75 -20.89 -9.02 -8.96
CA LEU A 75 -22.08 -9.30 -8.14
C LEU A 75 -21.80 -10.39 -7.09
N GLN A 76 -21.11 -11.44 -7.50
CA GLN A 76 -20.65 -12.52 -6.62
C GLN A 76 -19.32 -13.08 -7.13
N ALA A 77 -18.48 -13.63 -6.26
CA ALA A 77 -17.27 -14.35 -6.67
C ALA A 77 -17.01 -15.57 -5.79
N ASP A 78 -16.74 -16.69 -6.42
CA ASP A 78 -16.32 -17.92 -5.77
C ASP A 78 -14.80 -18.04 -5.87
N TYR A 79 -14.12 -18.18 -4.73
CA TYR A 79 -12.67 -18.35 -4.61
C TYR A 79 -12.37 -19.81 -4.25
N PHE A 80 -11.50 -20.43 -5.05
CA PHE A 80 -11.06 -21.80 -4.88
C PHE A 80 -9.55 -21.82 -4.64
N GLN A 81 -9.14 -22.43 -3.52
CA GLN A 81 -7.77 -22.93 -3.40
C GLN A 81 -7.69 -24.27 -4.12
N VAL A 82 -6.55 -24.55 -4.74
CA VAL A 82 -6.36 -25.79 -5.50
C VAL A 82 -5.31 -26.63 -4.79
N SER A 83 -5.72 -27.80 -4.32
CA SER A 83 -4.83 -28.71 -3.60
C SER A 83 -3.76 -29.30 -4.52
N ALA A 84 -2.70 -29.88 -3.95
CA ALA A 84 -1.61 -30.51 -4.72
C ALA A 84 -2.07 -31.69 -5.60
N GLY A 85 -3.30 -32.19 -5.43
CA GLY A 85 -3.94 -33.17 -6.31
C GLY A 85 -4.74 -32.57 -7.48
N GLY A 86 -4.77 -31.25 -7.63
CA GLY A 86 -5.55 -30.53 -8.65
C GLY A 86 -7.05 -30.40 -8.32
N VAL A 87 -7.46 -30.60 -7.07
CA VAL A 87 -8.87 -30.46 -6.65
C VAL A 87 -9.13 -29.01 -6.24
N GLU A 88 -10.15 -28.38 -6.84
CA GLU A 88 -10.65 -27.06 -6.45
C GLU A 88 -11.50 -27.17 -5.17
N GLU A 89 -11.08 -26.48 -4.11
CA GLU A 89 -11.76 -26.42 -2.82
C GLU A 89 -12.21 -24.98 -2.54
N LEU A 90 -13.51 -24.76 -2.30
CA LEU A 90 -14.08 -23.43 -2.10
C LEU A 90 -13.54 -22.81 -0.79
N SER A 91 -12.59 -21.89 -0.93
CA SER A 91 -11.92 -21.18 0.17
C SER A 91 -12.59 -19.86 0.53
N GLY A 92 -13.56 -19.39 -0.27
CA GLY A 92 -14.39 -18.26 0.09
C GLY A 92 -15.46 -17.92 -0.95
N HIS A 93 -16.58 -17.36 -0.50
CA HIS A 93 -17.62 -16.79 -1.36
C HIS A 93 -17.77 -15.30 -1.05
N TYR A 94 -17.88 -14.47 -2.08
CA TYR A 94 -18.01 -13.02 -2.00
C TYR A 94 -19.31 -12.60 -2.67
N THR A 95 -20.04 -11.64 -2.08
CA THR A 95 -21.23 -11.02 -2.69
C THR A 95 -21.18 -9.51 -2.52
N TRP A 96 -21.50 -8.76 -3.58
CA TRP A 96 -21.55 -7.30 -3.60
C TRP A 96 -22.98 -6.78 -3.79
N THR A 97 -23.29 -5.69 -3.10
CA THR A 97 -24.54 -4.94 -3.23
C THR A 97 -24.26 -3.51 -3.64
N TYR A 98 -25.16 -2.92 -4.43
CA TYR A 98 -24.99 -1.60 -5.06
C TYR A 98 -26.20 -0.71 -4.82
N ASP A 99 -25.97 0.59 -4.74
CA ASP A 99 -27.05 1.57 -4.74
C ASP A 99 -27.62 1.84 -6.15
N ALA A 100 -28.64 2.70 -6.21
CA ALA A 100 -29.29 3.10 -7.47
C ALA A 100 -28.37 3.89 -8.43
N SER A 101 -27.21 4.35 -7.96
CA SER A 101 -26.17 5.03 -8.76
C SER A 101 -25.08 4.06 -9.25
N GLY A 102 -25.16 2.77 -8.88
CA GLY A 102 -24.17 1.76 -9.25
C GLY A 102 -22.89 1.79 -8.42
N ARG A 103 -22.91 2.39 -7.23
CA ARG A 103 -21.77 2.38 -6.28
C ARG A 103 -21.91 1.20 -5.31
N PRO A 104 -20.83 0.48 -4.96
CA PRO A 104 -20.90 -0.58 -3.97
C PRO A 104 -21.32 0.00 -2.61
N VAL A 105 -22.21 -0.66 -1.89
CA VAL A 105 -22.65 -0.21 -0.54
C VAL A 105 -22.41 -1.27 0.54
N SER A 106 -22.28 -2.54 0.16
CA SER A 106 -21.74 -3.57 1.05
C SER A 106 -21.16 -4.74 0.25
N MET A 107 -20.09 -5.32 0.78
CA MET A 107 -19.49 -6.58 0.36
C MET A 107 -19.50 -7.56 1.54
N VAL A 108 -20.04 -8.77 1.33
CA VAL A 108 -19.97 -9.88 2.28
C VAL A 108 -18.96 -10.90 1.78
N ILE A 109 -18.14 -11.42 2.69
CA ILE A 109 -17.12 -12.45 2.45
C ILE A 109 -17.37 -13.60 3.41
N ASP A 110 -17.84 -14.74 2.89
CA ASP A 110 -17.97 -16.00 3.61
C ASP A 110 -16.68 -16.81 3.40
N SER A 111 -15.75 -16.73 4.36
CA SER A 111 -14.38 -17.27 4.24
C SER A 111 -14.25 -18.82 4.31
N GLY A 112 -15.32 -19.55 3.99
CA GLY A 112 -15.40 -21.01 4.09
C GLY A 112 -15.95 -21.54 5.44
N PRO A 113 -16.19 -22.87 5.54
CA PRO A 113 -16.84 -23.47 6.71
C PRO A 113 -16.05 -23.29 8.01
N GLY A 114 -16.69 -22.74 9.05
CA GLY A 114 -16.08 -22.51 10.36
C GLY A 114 -15.09 -21.33 10.41
N MET A 115 -14.86 -20.65 9.29
CA MET A 115 -14.05 -19.44 9.21
C MET A 115 -14.92 -18.20 9.41
N ALA A 116 -14.30 -17.06 9.72
CA ALA A 116 -15.04 -15.83 10.00
C ALA A 116 -15.72 -15.25 8.74
N GLN A 117 -16.97 -14.82 8.88
CA GLN A 117 -17.62 -13.96 7.88
C GLN A 117 -17.11 -12.53 8.06
N ILE A 118 -16.85 -11.83 6.96
CA ILE A 118 -16.46 -10.42 6.96
C ILE A 118 -17.50 -9.63 6.17
N THR A 119 -18.05 -8.58 6.76
CA THR A 119 -19.00 -7.67 6.12
C THR A 119 -18.42 -6.27 6.12
N GLU A 120 -18.16 -5.77 4.91
CA GLU A 120 -17.73 -4.42 4.59
C GLU A 120 -18.95 -3.59 4.16
N THR A 121 -19.03 -2.33 4.60
CA THR A 121 -20.15 -1.42 4.33
C THR A 121 -19.62 -0.05 3.94
N ASP A 122 -20.00 0.43 2.76
CA ASP A 122 -19.52 1.68 2.15
C ASP A 122 -20.59 2.78 2.26
N SER A 123 -20.18 3.95 2.77
CA SER A 123 -21.04 5.11 2.96
C SER A 123 -20.53 6.34 2.21
N TYR A 124 -21.43 7.01 1.49
CA TYR A 124 -21.11 8.12 0.57
C TYR A 124 -21.67 9.46 1.04
N ASP A 125 -20.92 10.54 0.81
CA ASP A 125 -21.35 11.90 1.14
C ASP A 125 -22.40 12.42 0.14
N ALA A 126 -22.89 13.65 0.38
CA ALA A 126 -23.90 14.29 -0.48
C ALA A 126 -23.40 14.63 -1.90
N GLN A 127 -22.08 14.63 -2.12
CA GLN A 127 -21.44 14.77 -3.44
C GLN A 127 -21.17 13.39 -4.09
N GLY A 128 -21.39 12.33 -3.33
CA GLY A 128 -21.27 10.94 -3.75
C GLY A 128 -19.87 10.34 -3.63
N ARG A 129 -18.98 10.96 -2.84
CA ARG A 129 -17.63 10.47 -2.53
C ARG A 129 -17.67 9.52 -1.33
N LEU A 130 -16.85 8.48 -1.34
CA LEU A 130 -16.75 7.54 -0.21
C LEU A 130 -16.21 8.27 1.02
N TYR A 131 -16.98 8.34 2.11
CA TYR A 131 -16.59 9.02 3.35
C TYR A 131 -16.38 8.06 4.52
N PHE A 132 -17.00 6.88 4.52
CA PHE A 132 -16.81 5.90 5.59
C PHE A 132 -16.91 4.46 5.06
N VAL A 133 -16.00 3.61 5.52
CA VAL A 133 -15.97 2.16 5.30
C VAL A 133 -15.99 1.48 6.67
N ASP A 134 -16.91 0.57 6.90
CA ASP A 134 -16.98 -0.25 8.13
C ASP A 134 -16.85 -1.74 7.79
N ARG A 135 -15.81 -2.38 8.32
CA ARG A 135 -15.44 -3.76 8.02
C ARG A 135 -15.48 -4.59 9.31
N THR A 136 -16.62 -5.21 9.54
CA THR A 136 -16.87 -6.11 10.68
C THR A 136 -16.48 -7.55 10.33
N GLN A 137 -15.92 -8.28 11.28
CA GLN A 137 -15.61 -9.70 11.19
C GLN A 137 -16.34 -10.44 12.30
N ARG A 138 -17.13 -11.45 11.94
CA ARG A 138 -17.92 -12.30 12.86
C ARG A 138 -17.42 -13.72 12.85
N SER A 139 -17.27 -14.34 14.01
CA SER A 139 -16.91 -15.76 14.09
C SER A 139 -18.18 -16.61 14.22
N PRO A 140 -18.42 -17.57 13.31
CA PRO A 140 -19.37 -18.64 13.59
C PRO A 140 -18.93 -19.43 14.84
N PRO A 141 -19.86 -19.98 15.64
CA PRO A 141 -21.32 -19.90 15.51
C PRO A 141 -21.96 -18.81 16.40
N SER A 142 -21.19 -17.90 17.03
CA SER A 142 -21.75 -16.95 18.00
C SER A 142 -22.32 -15.67 17.38
N ASP A 143 -22.05 -15.41 16.10
CA ASP A 143 -22.35 -14.17 15.36
C ASP A 143 -21.75 -12.89 15.99
N GLU A 144 -20.92 -13.03 17.02
CA GLU A 144 -20.24 -11.93 17.71
C GLU A 144 -19.20 -11.30 16.79
N VAL A 145 -19.12 -9.96 16.83
CA VAL A 145 -18.10 -9.20 16.09
C VAL A 145 -16.77 -9.33 16.84
N VAL A 146 -15.94 -10.28 16.39
CA VAL A 146 -14.61 -10.55 16.99
C VAL A 146 -13.58 -9.50 16.61
N ALA A 147 -13.70 -8.89 15.43
CA ALA A 147 -12.89 -7.75 15.03
C ALA A 147 -13.72 -6.76 14.21
N ARG A 148 -13.36 -5.47 14.29
CA ARG A 148 -13.93 -4.40 13.48
C ARG A 148 -12.81 -3.45 13.11
N ASN A 149 -12.75 -3.11 11.82
CA ASN A 149 -11.82 -2.13 11.26
C ASN A 149 -12.63 -1.14 10.44
N TRP A 150 -12.23 0.12 10.38
CA TRP A 150 -12.99 1.16 9.70
C TRP A 150 -12.07 2.23 9.12
N THR A 151 -12.51 2.86 8.03
CA THR A 151 -11.81 3.99 7.40
C THR A 151 -12.76 5.16 7.27
N LEU A 152 -12.46 6.28 7.94
CA LEU A 152 -13.14 7.57 7.77
C LEU A 152 -12.36 8.44 6.77
N ARG A 153 -13.06 9.13 5.86
CA ARG A 153 -12.49 10.06 4.88
C ARG A 153 -13.19 11.41 4.94
N SER A 154 -12.40 12.46 4.80
CA SER A 154 -12.84 13.84 4.66
C SER A 154 -12.25 14.46 3.40
N TRP A 155 -12.93 15.45 2.83
CA TRP A 155 -12.63 15.96 1.49
C TRP A 155 -12.68 17.49 1.45
N HIS A 156 -11.77 18.09 0.68
CA HIS A 156 -11.78 19.52 0.37
C HIS A 156 -12.94 19.87 -0.56
N SER A 157 -13.29 21.17 -0.60
CA SER A 157 -14.37 21.71 -1.44
C SER A 157 -14.10 21.59 -2.94
N ASN A 158 -12.83 21.48 -3.35
CA ASN A 158 -12.40 21.26 -4.73
C ASN A 158 -12.37 19.77 -5.14
N GLY A 159 -12.74 18.86 -4.25
CA GLY A 159 -12.78 17.42 -4.52
C GLY A 159 -11.52 16.63 -4.13
N GLN A 160 -10.43 17.29 -3.72
CA GLN A 160 -9.26 16.57 -3.20
C GLN A 160 -9.55 15.92 -1.84
N LEU A 161 -8.87 14.81 -1.55
CA LEU A 161 -8.91 14.19 -0.23
C LEU A 161 -8.28 15.17 0.79
N ALA A 162 -8.89 15.34 1.96
CA ALA A 162 -8.40 16.21 3.02
C ALA A 162 -7.83 15.41 4.20
N GLY A 163 -8.37 14.22 4.45
CA GLY A 163 -7.83 13.28 5.41
C GLY A 163 -8.51 11.92 5.38
N GLU A 164 -7.78 10.91 5.84
CA GLU A 164 -8.16 9.52 5.93
C GLU A 164 -7.70 8.98 7.29
N LEU A 165 -8.60 8.39 8.05
CA LEU A 165 -8.32 7.80 9.36
C LEU A 165 -8.78 6.34 9.35
N HIS A 166 -7.82 5.43 9.38
CA HIS A 166 -8.02 4.01 9.63
C HIS A 166 -7.97 3.75 11.12
N GLY A 167 -8.95 3.01 11.64
CA GLY A 167 -9.01 2.61 13.04
C GLY A 167 -9.69 1.25 13.21
N CYS A 168 -9.81 0.81 14.45
CA CYS A 168 -10.38 -0.47 14.81
C CYS A 168 -11.38 -0.34 15.99
N GLY A 169 -12.00 -1.46 16.36
CA GLY A 169 -13.00 -1.49 17.42
C GLY A 169 -14.25 -0.68 17.04
N ASP A 170 -14.93 -0.11 18.03
CA ASP A 170 -16.07 0.77 17.80
C ASP A 170 -15.61 2.22 17.53
N PRO A 171 -15.97 2.83 16.38
CA PRO A 171 -15.65 4.23 16.07
C PRO A 171 -16.10 5.22 17.16
N ALA A 172 -17.18 4.93 17.88
CA ALA A 172 -17.61 5.78 18.99
C ALA A 172 -16.62 5.71 20.17
N ALA A 173 -16.21 4.51 20.58
CA ALA A 173 -15.25 4.31 21.68
C ALA A 173 -13.84 4.83 21.33
N ALA A 174 -13.42 4.73 20.07
CA ALA A 174 -12.12 5.23 19.59
C ALA A 174 -11.93 6.75 19.83
N SER A 175 -13.02 7.52 19.91
CA SER A 175 -12.98 8.95 20.28
C SER A 175 -12.66 9.22 21.76
N THR A 176 -12.72 8.19 22.62
CA THR A 176 -12.59 8.28 24.08
C THR A 176 -11.45 7.45 24.68
N SER A 177 -10.96 6.43 23.96
CA SER A 177 -9.89 5.56 24.41
C SER A 177 -9.16 4.93 23.23
N HIS A 178 -7.82 4.92 23.27
CA HIS A 178 -7.01 4.13 22.34
C HIS A 178 -7.28 2.64 22.61
N VAL A 179 -7.85 1.95 21.62
CA VAL A 179 -8.08 0.50 21.68
C VAL A 179 -6.99 -0.18 20.86
N SER A 180 -6.21 -1.07 21.49
CA SER A 180 -5.26 -1.92 20.76
C SER A 180 -6.03 -2.85 19.82
N CYS A 181 -5.70 -2.77 18.54
CA CYS A 181 -6.28 -3.61 17.50
C CYS A 181 -5.66 -5.02 17.48
N GLU A 182 -6.30 -5.98 16.81
CA GLU A 182 -5.76 -7.35 16.60
C GLU A 182 -5.27 -7.63 15.16
N LEU A 183 -5.61 -6.78 14.18
CA LEU A 183 -5.38 -7.05 12.74
C LEU A 183 -4.67 -5.91 11.98
N GLY A 184 -4.25 -4.87 12.70
CA GLY A 184 -3.66 -3.65 12.15
C GLY A 184 -4.02 -2.48 13.07
N GLY A 185 -3.04 -1.70 13.51
CA GLY A 185 -3.29 -0.54 14.37
C GLY A 185 -3.80 0.67 13.57
N TRP A 186 -3.98 1.81 14.24
CA TRP A 186 -4.55 3.00 13.56
C TRP A 186 -3.53 3.67 12.64
N GLN A 187 -4.04 4.30 11.58
CA GLN A 187 -3.28 5.20 10.71
C GLN A 187 -4.13 6.42 10.36
N GLU A 188 -3.64 7.62 10.66
CA GLU A 188 -4.17 8.86 10.11
C GLU A 188 -3.27 9.36 8.98
N SER A 189 -3.88 9.95 7.96
CA SER A 189 -3.21 10.72 6.92
C SER A 189 -4.05 11.96 6.60
N ARG A 190 -3.44 13.10 6.32
CA ARG A 190 -4.11 14.35 5.91
C ARG A 190 -3.42 14.92 4.69
N TRP A 191 -4.12 15.74 3.91
CA TRP A 191 -3.59 16.41 2.71
C TRP A 191 -4.10 17.86 2.59
N ASP A 192 -3.34 18.70 1.87
CA ASP A 192 -3.76 20.06 1.52
C ASP A 192 -4.74 20.05 0.33
N ALA A 193 -5.25 21.23 -0.03
CA ALA A 193 -6.17 21.35 -1.16
C ALA A 193 -5.51 21.10 -2.53
N CYS A 194 -4.19 20.92 -2.61
CA CYS A 194 -3.47 20.53 -3.82
C CYS A 194 -3.22 19.01 -3.90
N GLY A 195 -3.46 18.27 -2.81
CA GLY A 195 -3.18 16.84 -2.69
C GLY A 195 -1.79 16.51 -2.13
N ASN A 196 -1.04 17.49 -1.61
CA ASN A 196 0.21 17.25 -0.89
C ASN A 196 -0.11 16.74 0.52
N PRO A 197 0.63 15.76 1.08
CA PRO A 197 0.40 15.30 2.44
C PRO A 197 0.63 16.42 3.47
N THR A 198 -0.26 16.54 4.46
CA THR A 198 -0.20 17.52 5.56
C THR A 198 -0.11 16.87 6.93
N TYR A 199 -0.15 15.54 7.02
CA TYR A 199 0.11 14.75 8.22
C TYR A 199 0.13 13.27 7.81
N ILE A 200 1.00 12.45 8.39
CA ILE A 200 0.78 11.00 8.46
C ILE A 200 1.20 10.55 9.87
N ALA A 201 0.41 9.68 10.50
CA ALA A 201 0.81 9.00 11.71
C ALA A 201 0.20 7.60 11.79
N SER A 202 0.93 6.66 12.37
CA SER A 202 0.45 5.28 12.55
C SER A 202 1.02 4.61 13.80
N GLU A 203 0.18 3.86 14.48
CA GLU A 203 0.55 2.89 15.51
C GLU A 203 0.43 1.48 14.90
N PRO A 204 1.50 0.69 14.78
CA PRO A 204 1.39 -0.67 14.26
C PRO A 204 0.89 -1.65 15.33
N HIS A 205 0.25 -2.71 14.86
CA HIS A 205 -0.14 -3.84 15.71
C HIS A 205 1.08 -4.42 16.45
N ASN A 206 0.90 -4.81 17.71
CA ASN A 206 1.94 -5.20 18.68
C ASN A 206 2.87 -4.09 19.20
N GLY A 207 2.60 -2.80 18.92
CA GLY A 207 3.35 -1.67 19.50
C GLY A 207 4.82 -1.58 19.09
N GLY A 208 5.23 -2.31 18.06
CA GLY A 208 6.61 -2.34 17.57
C GLY A 208 6.86 -1.24 16.54
N ALA A 209 7.46 -0.13 16.98
CA ALA A 209 7.83 1.02 16.16
C ALA A 209 6.64 1.78 15.53
N TRP A 210 5.99 2.61 16.34
CA TRP A 210 5.10 3.67 15.90
C TRP A 210 5.83 4.60 14.91
N SER A 211 5.10 5.33 14.07
CA SER A 211 5.69 6.32 13.15
C SER A 211 4.79 7.52 12.89
N VAL A 212 5.30 8.72 13.13
CA VAL A 212 4.76 9.99 12.60
C VAL A 212 5.61 10.42 11.38
N ASP A 213 5.01 11.12 10.43
CA ASP A 213 5.62 11.64 9.20
C ASP A 213 4.95 12.98 8.77
N TRP A 214 5.63 13.75 7.93
CA TRP A 214 5.59 15.21 7.93
C TRP A 214 4.40 15.87 7.21
N SER A 215 3.99 17.01 7.78
CA SER A 215 3.23 18.05 7.10
C SER A 215 4.04 18.79 6.03
N TRP A 216 3.40 19.07 4.89
CA TRP A 216 3.81 20.10 3.94
C TRP A 216 2.83 21.27 3.99
N ASP A 217 3.32 22.50 4.19
CA ASP A 217 2.50 23.71 4.18
C ASP A 217 3.02 24.71 3.13
N GLY A 218 2.23 24.92 2.07
CA GLY A 218 2.48 26.00 1.10
C GLY A 218 3.88 25.99 0.47
N ALA A 219 4.35 24.81 0.07
CA ALA A 219 5.70 24.54 -0.45
C ALA A 219 6.86 24.67 0.55
N ASN A 220 6.60 24.65 1.87
CA ASN A 220 7.61 24.44 2.89
C ASN A 220 7.41 23.10 3.62
N PRO A 221 8.48 22.41 4.04
CA PRO A 221 8.41 21.38 5.06
C PRO A 221 8.47 22.05 6.44
N SER A 222 7.34 22.20 7.12
CA SER A 222 7.29 22.72 8.49
C SER A 222 7.91 21.76 9.53
N GLY A 223 8.10 20.50 9.15
CA GLY A 223 8.57 19.36 10.01
C GLY A 223 6.96 17.39 11.58
N ARG A 224 7.24 16.30 12.37
CA ARG A 224 8.37 15.65 13.08
C ARG A 224 8.18 14.15 12.99
N HIS A 225 9.21 13.42 12.57
CA HIS A 225 9.16 11.96 12.67
C HIS A 225 9.39 11.54 14.12
N ASP A 226 8.34 11.08 14.79
CA ASP A 226 8.49 10.33 16.03
C ASP A 226 8.41 8.84 15.73
N ARG A 227 9.36 8.07 16.25
CA ARG A 227 9.45 6.62 16.09
C ARG A 227 9.53 5.92 17.46
N TRP A 228 8.38 5.86 18.14
CA TRP A 228 8.28 5.21 19.44
C TRP A 228 8.44 3.69 19.33
N GLY A 229 9.48 3.13 19.93
CA GLY A 229 9.51 1.70 20.28
C GLY A 229 8.88 1.50 21.66
N THR A 230 8.39 0.29 21.95
CA THR A 230 7.76 -0.13 23.24
C THR A 230 8.68 -0.06 24.48
N ARG A 231 9.84 0.59 24.37
CA ARG A 231 10.76 0.88 25.47
C ARG A 231 11.55 2.18 25.26
N ASN A 232 11.84 2.55 24.01
CA ASN A 232 12.82 3.57 23.65
C ASN A 232 12.24 4.51 22.59
N GLU A 233 12.30 5.82 22.82
CA GLU A 233 11.81 6.85 21.90
C GLU A 233 12.92 7.29 20.93
N TRP A 234 12.84 6.84 19.67
CA TRP A 234 13.65 7.40 18.59
C TRP A 234 12.90 8.56 17.96
N LYS A 235 13.61 9.62 17.54
CA LYS A 235 13.03 10.69 16.72
C LYS A 235 13.89 10.90 15.50
N SER A 236 13.28 11.34 14.41
CA SER A 236 14.00 12.02 13.36
C SER A 236 13.28 13.27 12.88
N THR A 237 13.97 14.11 12.13
CA THR A 237 13.37 15.23 11.41
C THR A 237 14.21 15.42 10.16
N GLU A 238 13.62 15.15 8.99
CA GLU A 238 14.23 15.53 7.73
C GLU A 238 13.74 16.92 7.32
N SER A 239 14.66 17.88 7.26
CA SER A 239 14.41 19.26 6.84
C SER A 239 15.03 19.49 5.46
N TYR A 240 14.22 19.91 4.49
CA TYR A 240 14.64 20.12 3.10
C TYR A 240 14.94 21.59 2.80
N THR A 241 15.93 21.84 1.94
CA THR A 241 16.19 23.14 1.31
C THR A 241 15.76 23.07 -0.15
N LEU A 242 14.98 24.04 -0.62
CA LEU A 242 14.48 24.10 -1.99
C LEU A 242 15.19 25.18 -2.81
N ASP A 243 15.27 25.00 -4.13
CA ASP A 243 15.61 26.08 -5.08
C ASP A 243 14.38 26.95 -5.44
N SER A 244 14.59 28.00 -6.24
CA SER A 244 13.53 28.90 -6.70
C SER A 244 12.52 28.28 -7.67
N SER A 245 12.66 26.99 -8.01
CA SER A 245 11.67 26.19 -8.73
C SER A 245 10.98 25.12 -7.85
N GLY A 246 11.27 25.11 -6.55
CA GLY A 246 10.71 24.16 -5.58
C GLY A 246 11.39 22.80 -5.53
N ARG A 247 12.54 22.62 -6.21
CA ARG A 247 13.28 21.34 -6.20
C ARG A 247 14.17 21.25 -4.96
N VAL A 248 14.23 20.08 -4.34
CA VAL A 248 15.06 19.79 -3.17
C VAL A 248 16.54 19.79 -3.55
N VAL A 249 17.31 20.81 -3.14
CA VAL A 249 18.76 20.84 -3.40
C VAL A 249 19.57 20.09 -2.35
N SER A 250 19.09 20.08 -1.11
CA SER A 250 19.71 19.35 0.01
C SER A 250 18.70 19.10 1.12
N SER A 251 19.04 18.21 2.04
CA SER A 251 18.31 18.06 3.31
C SER A 251 19.24 17.71 4.47
N SER A 252 18.70 17.79 5.68
CA SER A 252 19.33 17.30 6.91
C SER A 252 18.35 16.39 7.63
N VAL A 253 18.76 15.15 7.91
CA VAL A 253 18.06 14.19 8.77
C VAL A 253 18.73 14.24 10.15
N VAL A 254 18.14 14.99 11.06
CA VAL A 254 18.51 14.92 12.48
C VAL A 254 17.84 13.70 13.08
N VAL A 255 18.59 12.82 13.77
CA VAL A 255 18.07 11.64 14.49
C VAL A 255 18.35 11.82 15.98
N THR A 256 17.32 11.88 16.82
CA THR A 256 17.48 11.83 18.28
C THR A 256 17.54 10.36 18.70
N ASN A 257 18.70 9.96 19.24
CA ASN A 257 18.92 8.64 19.81
C ASN A 257 18.22 8.53 21.17
N PRO A 258 17.62 7.38 21.52
CA PRO A 258 16.94 7.22 22.80
C PRO A 258 17.93 7.33 23.97
N PRO A 259 17.70 8.18 24.99
CA PRO A 259 18.68 8.48 26.03
C PRO A 259 19.23 7.23 26.76
N GLU A 260 18.38 6.26 27.03
CA GLU A 260 18.70 4.99 27.68
C GLU A 260 19.57 4.01 26.85
N LEU A 261 19.80 4.28 25.56
CA LEU A 261 20.72 3.51 24.71
C LEU A 261 22.09 4.18 24.49
N VAL A 262 22.23 5.46 24.84
CA VAL A 262 23.47 6.22 24.64
C VAL A 262 24.59 5.58 25.47
N GLY A 263 25.73 5.29 24.82
CA GLY A 263 26.89 4.66 25.47
C GLY A 263 26.81 3.14 25.69
N TRP A 264 25.65 2.50 25.46
CA TRP A 264 25.57 1.03 25.41
C TRP A 264 25.90 0.48 24.02
N SER A 265 25.50 1.19 22.97
CA SER A 265 25.85 0.87 21.57
C SER A 265 25.80 2.08 20.61
N LEU A 266 25.15 3.18 21.00
CA LEU A 266 24.92 4.35 20.14
C LEU A 266 25.82 5.54 20.50
N PRO A 267 26.38 6.26 19.50
CA PRO A 267 27.14 7.48 19.72
C PRO A 267 26.22 8.69 19.93
N THR A 268 26.38 9.39 21.05
CA THR A 268 25.65 10.63 21.39
C THR A 268 24.10 10.52 21.42
N ALA A 269 23.45 11.53 21.98
CA ALA A 269 21.98 11.60 22.07
C ALA A 269 21.32 12.11 20.77
N THR A 270 22.09 12.63 19.82
CA THR A 270 21.60 13.11 18.53
C THR A 270 22.67 12.93 17.45
N GLU A 271 22.26 12.46 16.28
CA GLU A 271 23.05 12.33 15.06
C GLU A 271 22.46 13.27 13.99
N GLU A 272 23.25 13.71 13.01
CA GLU A 272 22.77 14.51 11.87
C GLU A 272 23.40 14.00 10.58
N TYR A 273 22.57 13.58 9.62
CA TYR A 273 22.96 13.10 8.30
C TYR A 273 22.56 14.12 7.24
N ARG A 274 23.46 14.50 6.32
CA ARG A 274 23.16 15.47 5.26
C ARG A 274 22.91 14.78 3.93
N ALA A 275 21.77 15.08 3.29
CA ALA A 275 21.47 14.58 1.96
C ALA A 275 21.72 15.63 0.87
N SER A 276 22.14 15.17 -0.30
CA SER A 276 22.24 15.97 -1.53
C SER A 276 21.58 15.24 -2.69
N TYR A 277 21.09 16.01 -3.66
CA TYR A 277 20.24 15.52 -4.74
C TYR A 277 20.81 15.94 -6.10
N VAL A 278 20.81 15.02 -7.06
CA VAL A 278 21.19 15.28 -8.45
C VAL A 278 19.96 15.08 -9.34
N TYR A 279 19.79 15.98 -10.30
CA TYR A 279 18.65 16.02 -11.20
C TYR A 279 19.07 15.80 -12.65
N ASP A 280 18.18 15.23 -13.46
CA ASP A 280 18.30 15.27 -14.92
C ASP A 280 17.83 16.62 -15.50
N THR A 281 17.76 16.72 -16.84
CA THR A 281 17.32 17.93 -17.54
C THR A 281 15.83 18.23 -17.38
N ASP A 282 15.04 17.21 -17.07
CA ASP A 282 13.57 17.26 -17.09
C ASP A 282 13.00 17.49 -15.68
N GLY A 283 13.84 17.30 -14.65
CA GLY A 283 13.55 17.63 -13.25
C GLY A 283 13.37 16.43 -12.33
N HIS A 284 13.69 15.21 -12.78
CA HIS A 284 13.62 14.01 -11.93
C HIS A 284 14.89 13.85 -11.09
N VAL A 285 14.75 13.32 -9.87
CA VAL A 285 15.90 12.99 -8.99
C VAL A 285 16.57 11.71 -9.49
N ILE A 286 17.75 11.85 -10.09
CA ILE A 286 18.57 10.72 -10.58
C ILE A 286 19.59 10.21 -9.57
N GLN A 287 19.86 10.96 -8.49
CA GLN A 287 20.67 10.48 -7.37
C GLN A 287 20.28 11.19 -6.07
N ARG A 288 20.24 10.45 -4.96
CA ARG A 288 20.29 10.99 -3.60
C ARG A 288 21.52 10.41 -2.91
N THR A 289 22.35 11.24 -2.30
CA THR A 289 23.39 10.79 -1.35
C THR A 289 23.00 11.15 0.08
N LEU A 290 23.52 10.41 1.06
CA LEU A 290 23.50 10.72 2.50
C LEU A 290 24.94 10.64 3.01
N ASP A 291 25.46 11.75 3.55
CA ASP A 291 26.86 11.94 3.95
C ASP A 291 27.88 11.44 2.89
N GLY A 292 27.60 11.73 1.62
CA GLY A 292 28.44 11.36 0.48
C GLY A 292 28.35 9.90 0.04
N LYS A 293 27.52 9.07 0.68
CA LYS A 293 27.20 7.71 0.22
C LYS A 293 25.94 7.74 -0.63
N THR A 294 25.91 7.07 -1.78
CA THR A 294 24.66 6.89 -2.55
C THR A 294 23.60 6.21 -1.67
N ALA A 295 22.45 6.86 -1.52
CA ALA A 295 21.25 6.30 -0.91
C ALA A 295 20.34 5.67 -1.99
N PHE A 296 20.24 6.33 -3.15
CA PHE A 296 19.79 5.69 -4.39
C PHE A 296 20.31 6.44 -5.62
N GLU A 297 20.35 5.73 -6.75
CA GLU A 297 20.48 6.22 -8.12
C GLU A 297 19.25 5.82 -8.93
N ALA A 298 18.86 6.62 -9.93
CA ALA A 298 17.73 6.36 -10.80
C ALA A 298 17.97 6.86 -12.23
N LEU A 299 17.29 6.26 -13.22
CA LEU A 299 17.26 6.71 -14.61
C LEU A 299 15.81 6.72 -15.10
N PHE A 300 15.47 7.69 -15.95
CA PHE A 300 14.13 7.90 -16.48
C PHE A 300 14.12 7.84 -18.01
N ASP A 301 12.97 7.53 -18.59
CA ASP A 301 12.70 7.70 -20.03
C ASP A 301 12.22 9.14 -20.33
N SER A 302 12.12 9.48 -21.63
CA SER A 302 11.66 10.78 -22.11
C SER A 302 10.16 11.07 -21.88
N LYS A 303 9.48 10.26 -21.06
CA LYS A 303 8.09 10.37 -20.65
C LYS A 303 7.94 10.31 -19.11
N GLY A 304 9.04 10.34 -18.37
CA GLY A 304 9.08 10.28 -16.90
C GLY A 304 8.86 8.86 -16.30
N GLY A 305 8.97 7.80 -17.11
CA GLY A 305 8.98 6.42 -16.62
C GLY A 305 10.34 6.05 -16.03
N VAL A 306 10.38 5.41 -14.85
CA VAL A 306 11.63 4.95 -14.23
C VAL A 306 12.16 3.72 -14.99
N LEU A 307 13.29 3.84 -15.67
CA LEU A 307 13.94 2.73 -16.39
C LEU A 307 14.85 1.90 -15.47
N MET A 308 15.43 2.53 -14.45
CA MET A 308 16.37 1.88 -13.52
C MET A 308 16.33 2.59 -12.17
N ARG A 309 16.45 1.82 -11.08
CA ARG A 309 16.78 2.29 -9.74
C ARG A 309 17.84 1.39 -9.13
N HIS A 310 18.78 1.96 -8.39
CA HIS A 310 19.84 1.25 -7.69
C HIS A 310 19.96 1.81 -6.27
N ASP A 311 19.91 0.95 -5.26
CA ASP A 311 20.08 1.30 -3.85
C ASP A 311 20.84 0.20 -3.10
N ASP A 312 20.89 0.26 -1.77
CA ASP A 312 21.63 -0.67 -0.91
C ASP A 312 21.16 -2.14 -1.04
N ARG A 313 19.96 -2.36 -1.59
CA ARG A 313 19.37 -3.69 -1.80
C ARG A 313 19.64 -4.26 -3.19
N GLY A 314 20.17 -3.46 -4.11
CA GLY A 314 20.56 -3.88 -5.45
C GLY A 314 19.96 -3.03 -6.56
N ARG A 315 19.88 -3.61 -7.76
CA ARG A 315 19.37 -2.94 -8.97
C ARG A 315 17.99 -3.46 -9.34
N TYR A 316 17.13 -2.50 -9.68
CA TYR A 316 15.80 -2.67 -10.23
C TYR A 316 15.78 -2.04 -11.64
N GLN A 317 15.15 -2.69 -12.61
CA GLN A 317 15.04 -2.18 -13.98
C GLN A 317 13.63 -2.42 -14.52
N TRP A 318 13.11 -1.50 -15.34
CA TRP A 318 11.77 -1.63 -15.92
C TRP A 318 11.79 -1.37 -17.43
N THR A 319 10.83 -1.97 -18.14
CA THR A 319 10.53 -1.66 -19.54
C THR A 319 9.08 -1.18 -19.68
N TYR A 320 8.81 -0.29 -20.63
CA TYR A 320 7.48 0.30 -20.87
C TYR A 320 6.92 0.02 -22.26
N ASP A 321 7.70 -0.60 -23.15
CA ASP A 321 7.27 -1.06 -24.47
C ASP A 321 7.05 -2.58 -24.46
N GLY A 322 6.16 -3.09 -25.32
CA GLY A 322 5.95 -4.54 -25.51
C GLY A 322 4.87 -5.19 -24.64
N CYS A 323 4.06 -4.43 -23.90
CA CYS A 323 3.00 -4.91 -22.98
C CYS A 323 1.92 -5.84 -23.57
N GLY A 324 1.89 -6.09 -24.88
CA GLY A 324 1.06 -7.12 -25.53
C GLY A 324 -0.45 -6.96 -25.37
N GLY A 325 -1.06 -6.14 -26.22
CA GLY A 325 -2.52 -6.06 -26.45
C GLY A 325 -2.86 -6.29 -27.92
#